data_AF-A0A6M7UQ68-F1
#
_entry.id   AF-A0A6M7UQ68-F1
#
_cell.length_a   1.000
_cell.length_b   1.000
_cell.length_c   1.000
_cell.angle_alpha   90.00
_cell.angle_beta   90.00
_cell.angle_gamma   90.00
#
_symmetry.space_group_name_H-M   'P 1'
#
loop_
_entity.id
_entity.type
_entity.pdbx_description
1 polymer ?
#
loop_
_entity_poly.entity_id
_entity_poly.type
_entity_poly.pdbx_seq_one_letter_code
_entity_poly.pdbx_strand_id
1 'polypeptide(L)' 'MKWLIEVAGQFHDDESGAAMVEYSILIGIIAAASIVAVIAIGGWVGSQFTGLCANLNGKGITAAGAAGGTC' A
#
# COMPACT_ATOMS: atom_id res chain seq x y z
N MET A 1 22.90 48.99 7.43
CA MET A 1 22.39 48.49 6.13
C MET A 1 22.56 46.97 5.92
N LYS A 2 23.31 46.23 6.77
CA LYS A 2 23.47 44.76 6.62
C LYS A 2 22.25 43.96 7.10
N TRP A 3 21.55 44.44 8.12
CA TRP A 3 20.38 43.78 8.70
C TRP A 3 19.21 43.60 7.71
N LEU A 4 18.96 44.61 6.86
CA LEU A 4 17.90 44.54 5.85
C LEU A 4 18.18 43.48 4.77
N ILE A 5 19.45 43.23 4.47
CA ILE A 5 19.88 42.24 3.47
C ILE A 5 19.73 40.81 4.03
N GLU A 6 19.98 40.65 5.33
CA GLU A 6 19.89 39.35 6.03
C GLU A 6 18.43 38.90 6.23
N VAL A 7 17.53 39.84 6.56
CA VAL A 7 16.09 39.57 6.66
C VAL A 7 15.48 39.24 5.29
N ALA A 8 15.94 39.87 4.21
CA ALA A 8 15.47 39.57 2.85
C ALA A 8 15.95 38.19 2.34
N GLY A 9 17.11 37.71 2.81
CA GLY A 9 17.62 36.37 2.48
C GLY A 9 16.81 35.24 3.12
N GLN A 10 16.31 35.43 4.34
CA GLN A 10 15.47 34.42 5.02
C GLN A 10 14.16 34.14 4.27
N PHE A 11 13.50 35.16 3.69
CA PHE A 11 12.30 34.92 2.87
C PHE A 11 12.58 34.16 1.57
N HIS A 12 13.80 34.25 1.04
CA HIS A 12 14.20 33.47 -0.14
C HIS A 12 14.50 32.01 0.22
N ASP A 13 15.14 31.77 1.36
CA ASP A 13 15.42 30.43 1.86
C ASP A 13 14.15 29.72 2.41
N ASP A 14 13.16 30.45 2.90
CA ASP A 14 11.89 29.90 3.39
C ASP A 14 10.96 29.36 2.26
N GLU A 15 11.09 29.86 1.03
CA GLU A 15 10.41 29.30 -0.16
C GLU A 15 10.99 27.92 -0.55
N SER A 16 12.28 27.72 -0.31
CA SER A 16 12.96 26.43 -0.46
C SER A 16 12.43 25.40 0.56
N GLY A 17 11.96 25.85 1.73
CA GLY A 17 11.29 25.04 2.74
C GLY A 17 9.84 24.68 2.39
N ALA A 18 9.08 25.58 1.77
CA ALA A 18 7.73 25.32 1.28
C ALA A 18 7.71 24.30 0.11
N ALA A 19 8.74 24.32 -0.74
CA ALA A 19 8.90 23.37 -1.84
C ALA A 19 9.14 21.92 -1.39
N MET A 20 9.63 21.68 -0.17
CA MET A 20 9.76 20.34 0.43
C MET A 20 8.42 19.70 0.80
N VAL A 21 7.35 20.50 0.85
CA VAL A 21 6.00 20.00 1.12
C VAL A 21 5.32 19.48 -0.15
N GLU A 22 5.62 20.06 -1.32
CA GLU A 22 4.95 19.72 -2.59
C GLU A 22 5.33 18.32 -3.11
N TYR A 23 6.60 17.95 -2.99
CA TYR A 23 7.05 16.61 -3.41
C TYR A 23 6.68 15.53 -2.39
N SER A 24 6.65 15.86 -1.09
CA SER A 24 6.32 14.90 -0.03
C SER A 24 4.82 14.59 0.03
N ILE A 25 3.93 15.55 -0.26
CA ILE A 25 2.49 15.28 -0.37
C ILE A 25 2.18 14.36 -1.56
N LEU A 26 2.87 14.55 -2.69
CA LEU A 26 2.73 13.70 -3.87
C LEU A 26 3.18 12.26 -3.55
N ILE A 27 4.33 12.09 -2.90
CA ILE A 27 4.80 10.77 -2.44
C ILE A 27 3.81 10.16 -1.43
N GLY A 28 3.25 10.96 -0.52
CA GLY A 28 2.25 10.50 0.45
C GLY A 28 1.00 9.91 -0.21
N ILE A 29 0.49 10.57 -1.26
CA ILE A 29 -0.68 10.07 -2.01
C ILE A 29 -0.33 8.81 -2.80
N ILE A 30 0.84 8.74 -3.43
CA ILE A 30 1.29 7.53 -4.14
C ILE A 30 1.43 6.36 -3.17
N ALA A 31 2.04 6.59 -2.00
CA ALA A 31 2.17 5.58 -0.97
C ALA A 31 0.79 5.07 -0.52
N ALA A 32 -0.15 5.96 -0.21
CA ALA A 32 -1.51 5.59 0.18
C ALA A 32 -2.22 4.79 -0.93
N ALA A 33 -2.14 5.26 -2.18
CA ALA A 33 -2.73 4.56 -3.33
C ALA A 33 -2.14 3.16 -3.54
N SER A 34 -0.81 3.01 -3.38
CA SER A 34 -0.14 1.72 -3.50
C SER A 34 -0.59 0.73 -2.43
N ILE A 35 -0.77 1.18 -1.18
CA ILE A 35 -1.26 0.35 -0.08
C ILE A 35 -2.69 -0.11 -0.36
N VAL A 36 -3.57 0.79 -0.80
CA VAL A 36 -4.95 0.45 -1.16
C VAL A 36 -4.99 -0.59 -2.26
N ALA A 37 -4.16 -0.45 -3.30
CA ALA A 37 -4.08 -1.42 -4.39
C ALA A 37 -3.64 -2.81 -3.88
N VAL A 38 -2.62 -2.87 -3.02
CA VAL A 38 -2.15 -4.15 -2.43
C VAL A 38 -3.23 -4.81 -1.58
N ILE A 39 -3.97 -4.04 -0.77
CA ILE A 39 -5.07 -4.57 0.05
C ILE A 39 -6.18 -5.13 -0.84
N ALA A 40 -6.57 -4.39 -1.89
CA ALA A 40 -7.62 -4.81 -2.81
C ALA A 40 -7.25 -6.12 -3.53
N ILE A 41 -6.02 -6.21 -4.04
CA ILE A 41 -5.50 -7.43 -4.68
C ILE A 41 -5.44 -8.56 -3.66
N GLY A 42 -4.94 -8.31 -2.44
CA GLY A 42 -4.87 -9.30 -1.37
C GLY A 42 -6.24 -9.88 -1.01
N GLY A 43 -7.27 -9.03 -0.91
CA GLY A 43 -8.64 -9.46 -0.69
C GLY A 43 -9.19 -10.31 -1.84
N TRP A 44 -8.96 -9.89 -3.09
CA TRP A 44 -9.37 -10.66 -4.27
C TRP A 44 -8.67 -12.03 -4.32
N VAL A 45 -7.36 -12.09 -4.13
CA VAL A 45 -6.58 -13.34 -4.09
C VAL A 45 -7.09 -14.25 -2.97
N GLY A 46 -7.36 -13.71 -1.77
CA GLY A 46 -7.96 -14.45 -0.67
C GLY A 46 -9.29 -15.10 -1.06
N SER A 47 -10.18 -14.37 -1.75
CA SER A 47 -11.45 -14.91 -2.24
C SER A 47 -11.27 -16.08 -3.23
N GLN A 48 -10.24 -16.01 -4.08
CA GLN A 48 -9.93 -17.11 -5.00
C GLN A 48 -9.48 -18.36 -4.25
N PHE A 49 -8.65 -18.21 -3.22
CA PHE A 49 -8.22 -19.33 -2.37
C PHE A 49 -9.38 -19.92 -1.55
N THR A 50 -10.28 -19.09 -1.01
CA THR A 50 -11.50 -19.58 -0.35
C THR A 50 -12.40 -20.33 -1.34
N GLY A 51 -12.58 -19.80 -2.55
CA GLY A 51 -13.34 -20.47 -3.60
C GLY A 51 -12.71 -21.80 -4.01
N LEU A 52 -11.39 -21.85 -4.16
CA LEU A 52 -10.66 -23.06 -4.45
C LEU A 52 -10.81 -24.08 -3.31
N CYS A 53 -10.64 -23.66 -2.06
CA CYS A 53 -10.87 -24.47 -0.87
C CYS A 53 -12.28 -25.09 -0.89
N ALA A 54 -13.32 -24.29 -1.16
CA ALA A 54 -14.69 -24.80 -1.26
C ALA A 54 -14.84 -25.86 -2.36
N ASN A 55 -14.18 -25.68 -3.50
CA ASN A 55 -14.21 -26.63 -4.60
C ASN A 55 -13.44 -27.92 -4.31
N LEU A 56 -12.32 -27.83 -3.58
CA LEU A 56 -11.47 -28.98 -3.24
C LEU A 56 -11.93 -29.71 -1.97
N ASN A 57 -12.79 -29.09 -1.15
CA ASN A 57 -13.28 -29.69 0.07
C ASN A 57 -14.05 -30.99 -0.24
N GLY A 58 -13.63 -32.09 0.38
CA GLY A 58 -14.17 -33.44 0.10
C GLY A 58 -13.83 -34.00 -1.28
N LYS A 59 -12.92 -33.39 -2.05
CA LYS A 59 -12.49 -33.88 -3.38
C LYS A 59 -11.10 -34.51 -3.41
N GLY A 60 -10.38 -34.54 -2.29
CA GLY A 60 -9.08 -35.22 -2.15
C GLY A 60 -9.21 -36.68 -1.70
N ILE A 61 -8.39 -37.58 -2.25
CA ILE A 61 -8.43 -39.03 -1.95
C ILE A 61 -7.35 -39.39 -0.91
N THR A 62 -7.75 -40.04 0.20
CA THR A 62 -6.82 -40.64 1.15
C THR A 62 -6.39 -42.05 0.71
N ALA A 63 -5.28 -42.57 1.26
CA ALA A 63 -4.80 -43.94 0.97
C ALA A 63 -5.81 -45.06 1.33
N ALA A 64 -6.86 -44.73 2.10
CA ALA A 64 -7.98 -45.61 2.42
C ALA A 64 -9.21 -45.41 1.49
N GLY A 65 -9.12 -44.55 0.47
CA GLY A 65 -10.20 -44.24 -0.46
C GLY A 65 -11.25 -43.25 0.04
N ALA A 66 -11.08 -42.66 1.23
CA ALA A 66 -12.03 -41.69 1.78
C ALA A 66 -11.68 -40.25 1.39
N ALA A 67 -12.71 -39.43 1.15
CA ALA A 67 -12.59 -38.00 0.91
C ALA A 67 -12.26 -37.25 2.21
N GLY A 68 -11.12 -36.57 2.28
CA GLY A 68 -10.60 -35.95 3.51
C GLY A 68 -10.37 -34.45 3.43
N GLY A 69 -11.33 -33.67 2.92
CA GLY A 69 -11.17 -32.21 2.91
C GLY A 69 -11.50 -31.57 4.24
N THR A 70 -10.66 -30.63 4.67
CA THR A 70 -10.86 -29.76 5.86
C THR A 70 -10.28 -28.36 5.60
N CYS A 71 -10.19 -27.95 4.33
CA CYS A 71 -9.52 -26.72 3.95
C CYS A 71 -10.22 -25.45 4.47
#